data_AF-A0A817EB98-F1
#
_entry.id   AF-A0A817EB98-F1
#
_cell.length_a   1.000
_cell.length_b   1.000
_cell.length_c   1.000
_cell.angle_alpha   90.00
_cell.angle_beta   90.00
_cell.angle_gamma   90.00
#
_symmetry.space_group_name_H-M   'P 1'
#
loop_
_entity.id
_entity.type
_entity.pdbx_description
1 polymer ?
#
loop_
_entity_poly.entity_id
_entity_poly.type
_entity_poly.pdbx_seq_one_letter_code
_entity_poly.pdbx_strand_id
1 'polypeptide(L)'
;MYPNEKIGSTSFSLLRPKHVLPMSDIPQNVCLCKYHANIDLLLSSISSILNTPKTTALFREALVCDSNDKNCMSSNCTTCGDLKYFDKIFECNEELGGEDLCYSQWETINAKIVKTEKSGTIQDAINDLKIKANDFLMHSFITHVQYLYFEECKQNATPTSIVLQIDFSENYRTKYQDEVQNAFFNYKQVGLFNAVVWSGPNFDVINYSLISDDISHDKYSIHCCLTIIIIDLKKRFTSLENINIFSDGAASQFKQRYTIANLTFLSNDYHVNLIWNFFSSGRGRGAVDGVGGTVKRLVWKGVMAKQCTVRNAKDFAHYANAITKNINIILVNEQDIKSHSALLDQRWNNIKAIPNTLKIHSVKSLSLYNVEVKPFSKLTARKTFCLKP
;
A
#
# COMPACT_ATOMS: atom_id res chain seq x y z
N MET A 1 -23.28 40.32 -0.31
CA MET A 1 -21.84 40.37 -0.63
C MET A 1 -21.56 41.74 -1.21
N TYR A 2 -20.47 42.40 -0.82
CA TYR A 2 -20.06 43.73 -1.29
C TYR A 2 -19.11 43.56 -2.48
N PRO A 3 -19.58 43.64 -3.73
CA PRO A 3 -18.76 43.33 -4.91
C PRO A 3 -17.65 44.35 -5.21
N ASN A 4 -17.64 45.49 -4.51
CA ASN A 4 -16.74 46.61 -4.77
C ASN A 4 -15.54 46.68 -3.79
N GLU A 5 -15.50 45.82 -2.79
CA GLU A 5 -14.41 45.77 -1.81
C GLU A 5 -13.25 44.92 -2.36
N LYS A 6 -12.11 45.56 -2.65
CA LYS A 6 -10.90 44.85 -3.07
C LYS A 6 -10.24 44.23 -1.85
N ILE A 7 -10.33 42.91 -1.72
CA ILE A 7 -9.70 42.16 -0.63
C ILE A 7 -8.56 41.28 -1.15
N GLY A 8 -7.42 41.29 -0.45
CA GLY A 8 -6.30 40.40 -0.75
C GLY A 8 -6.62 38.95 -0.36
N SER A 9 -5.98 37.96 -1.00
CA SER A 9 -6.26 36.53 -0.75
C SER A 9 -5.98 36.10 0.70
N THR A 10 -4.97 36.71 1.34
CA THR A 10 -4.64 36.49 2.76
C THR A 10 -5.76 37.00 3.66
N SER A 11 -6.21 38.25 3.47
CA SER A 11 -7.31 38.84 4.24
C SER A 11 -8.62 38.08 4.02
N PHE A 12 -8.91 37.66 2.78
CA PHE A 12 -10.04 36.79 2.47
C PHE A 12 -9.98 35.45 3.23
N SER A 13 -8.80 34.85 3.31
CA SER A 13 -8.60 33.59 4.03
C SER A 13 -8.75 33.74 5.54
N LEU A 14 -8.30 34.87 6.10
CA LEU A 14 -8.43 35.19 7.54
C LEU A 14 -9.86 35.53 7.96
N LEU A 15 -10.64 36.17 7.07
CA LEU A 15 -12.05 36.49 7.33
C LEU A 15 -12.99 35.31 7.09
N ARG A 16 -12.45 34.12 6.81
CA ARG A 16 -13.24 32.89 6.66
C ARG A 16 -14.01 32.61 7.95
N PRO A 17 -15.34 32.43 7.90
CA PRO A 17 -16.12 32.08 9.07
C PRO A 17 -15.61 30.78 9.71
N LYS A 18 -15.59 30.69 11.04
CA LYS A 18 -15.05 29.54 11.78
C LYS A 18 -15.70 28.19 11.43
N HIS A 19 -16.94 28.18 10.95
CA HIS A 19 -17.65 26.96 10.53
C HIS A 19 -17.33 26.53 9.10
N VAL A 20 -16.62 27.36 8.32
CA VAL A 20 -16.14 27.01 6.98
C VAL A 20 -14.72 26.47 7.11
N LEU A 21 -14.61 25.15 7.17
CA LEU A 21 -13.32 24.47 7.26
C LEU A 21 -12.72 24.30 5.86
N PRO A 22 -11.43 24.64 5.65
CA PRO A 22 -10.74 24.26 4.44
C PRO A 22 -10.61 22.74 4.36
N MET A 23 -10.46 22.23 3.13
CA MET A 23 -10.27 20.80 2.89
C MET A 23 -9.05 20.22 3.63
N SER A 24 -8.03 21.04 3.93
CA SER A 24 -6.88 20.64 4.76
C SER A 24 -7.24 20.28 6.18
N ASP A 25 -8.31 20.86 6.71
CA ASP A 25 -8.74 20.73 8.11
C ASP A 25 -9.80 19.62 8.27
N ILE A 26 -10.33 19.12 7.14
CA ILE A 26 -11.24 17.97 7.06
C ILE A 26 -10.68 16.91 6.10
N PRO A 27 -9.48 16.36 6.38
CA PRO A 27 -8.86 15.39 5.49
C PRO A 27 -9.73 14.13 5.42
N GLN A 28 -9.95 13.65 4.19
CA GLN A 28 -10.59 12.36 3.99
C GLN A 28 -9.59 11.25 4.34
N ASN A 29 -9.85 10.52 5.43
CA ASN A 29 -9.03 9.40 5.86
C ASN A 29 -9.45 8.11 5.13
N VAL A 30 -8.71 7.74 4.07
CA VAL A 30 -8.99 6.58 3.23
C VAL A 30 -7.82 5.60 3.21
N CYS A 31 -8.07 4.37 2.73
CA CYS A 31 -7.05 3.30 2.63
C CYS A 31 -6.36 3.02 3.98
N LEU A 32 -7.15 2.97 5.06
CA LEU A 32 -6.64 2.70 6.40
C LEU A 32 -6.36 1.20 6.58
N CYS A 33 -5.30 0.89 7.32
CA CYS A 33 -5.01 -0.49 7.70
C CYS A 33 -6.05 -0.99 8.69
N LYS A 34 -6.76 -2.07 8.33
CA LYS A 34 -7.81 -2.70 9.17
C LYS A 34 -7.33 -3.05 10.58
N TYR A 35 -6.09 -3.54 10.72
CA TYR A 35 -5.51 -3.90 12.02
C TYR A 35 -5.40 -2.68 12.95
N HIS A 36 -4.92 -1.55 12.43
CA HIS A 36 -4.78 -0.33 13.22
C HIS A 36 -6.15 0.31 13.45
N ALA A 37 -6.97 0.44 12.40
CA ALA A 37 -8.28 1.08 12.47
C ALA A 37 -9.23 0.38 13.46
N ASN A 38 -9.23 -0.95 13.52
CA ASN A 38 -10.08 -1.68 14.47
C ASN A 38 -9.61 -1.51 15.93
N ILE A 39 -8.29 -1.46 16.16
CA ILE A 39 -7.74 -1.18 17.50
C ILE A 39 -8.07 0.26 17.89
N ASP A 40 -7.85 1.24 17.02
CA ASP A 40 -8.19 2.64 17.29
C ASP A 40 -9.69 2.82 17.60
N LEU A 41 -10.59 2.12 16.89
CA LEU A 41 -12.04 2.16 17.15
C LEU A 41 -12.40 1.58 18.53
N LEU A 42 -11.81 0.44 18.90
CA LEU A 42 -12.01 -0.17 20.23
C LEU A 42 -11.46 0.73 21.34
N LEU A 43 -10.22 1.20 21.20
CA LEU A 43 -9.58 2.08 22.19
C LEU A 43 -10.35 3.38 22.34
N SER A 44 -10.83 3.99 21.26
CA SER A 44 -11.63 5.22 21.33
C SER A 44 -12.94 5.02 22.11
N SER A 45 -13.56 3.85 21.96
CA SER A 45 -14.80 3.52 22.66
C SER A 45 -14.54 3.25 24.14
N ILE A 46 -13.54 2.39 24.45
CA ILE A 46 -13.19 2.02 25.83
C ILE A 46 -12.63 3.21 26.62
N SER A 47 -11.73 3.99 26.01
CA SER A 47 -11.08 5.13 26.68
C SER A 47 -11.98 6.35 26.88
N SER A 48 -13.19 6.32 26.33
CA SER A 48 -14.22 7.31 26.65
C SER A 48 -14.83 7.11 28.04
N ILE A 49 -14.69 5.90 28.60
CA ILE A 49 -15.24 5.48 29.90
C ILE A 49 -14.11 5.19 30.89
N LEU A 50 -13.08 4.45 30.45
CA LEU A 50 -11.94 4.06 31.27
C LEU A 50 -10.71 4.93 31.00
N ASN A 51 -9.84 5.11 32.00
CA ASN A 51 -8.56 5.79 31.82
C ASN A 51 -7.51 4.84 31.21
N THR A 52 -7.69 4.53 29.92
CA THR A 52 -6.87 3.56 29.17
C THR A 52 -6.15 4.23 27.99
N PRO A 53 -5.18 3.55 27.35
CA PRO A 53 -4.51 4.09 26.16
C PRO A 53 -5.50 4.49 25.05
N LYS A 54 -5.39 5.72 24.55
CA LYS A 54 -6.32 6.28 23.56
C LYS A 54 -5.94 6.03 22.11
N THR A 55 -4.71 5.58 21.86
CA THR A 55 -4.15 5.42 20.52
C THR A 55 -3.44 4.08 20.41
N THR A 56 -3.37 3.54 19.19
CA THR A 56 -2.56 2.35 18.88
C THR A 56 -1.10 2.45 19.33
N ALA A 57 -0.48 3.64 19.29
CA ALA A 57 0.89 3.84 19.75
C ALA A 57 1.03 3.67 21.28
N LEU A 58 0.18 4.36 22.05
CA LEU A 58 0.15 4.23 23.51
C LEU A 58 -0.22 2.81 23.95
N PHE A 59 -1.18 2.19 23.26
CA PHE A 59 -1.58 0.81 23.53
C PHE A 59 -0.43 -0.18 23.33
N ARG A 60 0.30 -0.05 22.21
CA ARG A 60 1.51 -0.84 21.96
C ARG A 60 2.53 -0.65 23.08
N GLU A 61 2.87 0.59 23.41
CA GLU A 61 3.89 0.91 24.43
C GLU A 61 3.51 0.44 25.83
N ALA A 62 2.21 0.45 26.16
CA ALA A 62 1.73 -0.07 27.44
C ALA A 62 1.85 -1.60 27.54
N LEU A 63 1.67 -2.33 26.43
CA LEU A 63 1.63 -3.80 26.43
C LEU A 63 3.00 -4.47 26.45
N VAL A 64 4.07 -3.80 26.02
CA VAL A 64 5.38 -4.44 25.81
C VAL A 64 6.52 -3.67 26.47
N CYS A 65 7.58 -4.37 26.87
CA CYS A 65 8.76 -3.74 27.46
C CYS A 65 9.53 -2.87 26.44
N ASP A 66 9.65 -3.34 25.20
CA ASP A 66 10.29 -2.62 24.10
C ASP A 66 9.55 -2.88 22.80
N SER A 67 9.01 -1.83 22.20
CA SER A 67 8.26 -1.91 20.93
C SER A 67 9.14 -2.13 19.69
N ASN A 68 10.45 -2.00 19.83
CA ASN A 68 11.43 -2.31 18.79
C ASN A 68 11.99 -3.73 18.90
N ASP A 69 11.79 -4.41 20.03
CA ASP A 69 12.24 -5.77 20.23
C ASP A 69 11.26 -6.79 19.62
N LYS A 70 11.81 -7.70 18.82
CA LYS A 70 11.01 -8.74 18.16
C LYS A 70 10.35 -9.68 19.17
N ASN A 71 11.04 -10.08 20.24
CA ASN A 71 10.50 -11.06 21.18
C ASN A 71 9.34 -10.48 21.99
N CYS A 72 9.45 -9.21 22.37
CA CYS A 72 8.38 -8.44 23.01
C CYS A 72 7.14 -8.35 22.10
N MET A 73 7.33 -7.96 20.84
CA MET A 73 6.24 -7.78 19.88
C MET A 73 5.64 -9.10 19.35
N SER A 74 6.33 -10.22 19.55
CA SER A 74 5.88 -11.57 19.15
C SER A 74 5.44 -12.44 20.31
N SER A 75 5.16 -11.85 21.47
CA SER A 75 4.65 -12.54 22.67
C SER A 75 5.60 -13.60 23.25
N ASN A 76 6.88 -13.57 22.88
CA ASN A 76 7.92 -14.52 23.32
C ASN A 76 8.78 -13.95 24.47
N CYS A 77 8.60 -12.69 24.84
CA CYS A 77 9.33 -12.07 25.95
C CYS A 77 8.90 -12.68 27.29
N THR A 78 9.86 -13.00 28.15
CA THR A 78 9.58 -13.58 29.47
C THR A 78 8.83 -12.61 30.38
N THR A 79 9.03 -11.31 30.21
CA THR A 79 8.42 -10.26 31.06
C THR A 79 7.03 -9.83 30.58
N CYS A 80 6.89 -9.42 29.31
CA CYS A 80 5.63 -8.89 28.77
C CYS A 80 4.88 -9.84 27.82
N GLY A 81 5.48 -10.98 27.45
CA GLY A 81 4.88 -11.94 26.54
C GLY A 81 3.56 -12.49 27.07
N ASP A 82 2.78 -13.08 26.16
CA ASP A 82 1.41 -13.56 26.45
C ASP A 82 0.48 -12.50 27.07
N LEU A 83 0.68 -11.23 26.67
CA LEU A 83 -0.14 -10.09 27.11
C LEU A 83 -0.22 -9.92 28.64
N LYS A 84 0.83 -10.27 29.38
CA LYS A 84 0.88 -10.21 30.85
C LYS A 84 0.49 -8.86 31.47
N TYR A 85 0.69 -7.76 30.76
CA TYR A 85 0.31 -6.42 31.25
C TYR A 85 -1.12 -6.03 30.93
N PHE A 86 -1.81 -6.75 30.05
CA PHE A 86 -3.10 -6.35 29.50
C PHE A 86 -4.16 -6.18 30.59
N ASP A 87 -4.33 -7.16 31.47
CA ASP A 87 -5.38 -7.15 32.49
C ASP A 87 -5.18 -6.01 33.51
N LYS A 88 -3.94 -5.62 33.77
CA LYS A 88 -3.62 -4.46 34.61
C LYS A 88 -3.96 -3.13 33.92
N ILE A 89 -3.79 -3.05 32.59
CA ILE A 89 -4.05 -1.82 31.83
C ILE A 89 -5.55 -1.59 31.65
N PHE A 90 -6.31 -2.66 31.45
CA PHE A 90 -7.76 -2.64 31.20
C PHE A 90 -8.55 -3.17 32.40
N GLU A 91 -8.05 -2.92 33.61
CA GLU A 91 -8.75 -3.29 34.85
C GLU A 91 -10.07 -2.53 34.95
N CYS A 92 -11.16 -3.27 35.10
CA CYS A 92 -12.51 -2.75 35.20
C CYS A 92 -13.26 -3.54 36.26
N ASN A 93 -14.04 -2.86 37.12
CA ASN A 93 -14.89 -3.55 38.10
C ASN A 93 -16.11 -4.19 37.40
N GLU A 94 -16.75 -5.16 38.04
CA GLU A 94 -17.87 -5.92 37.43
C GLU A 94 -19.07 -5.04 37.10
N GLU A 95 -19.38 -4.04 37.92
CA GLU A 95 -20.49 -3.12 37.70
C GLU A 95 -20.30 -2.30 36.41
N LEU A 96 -19.15 -1.64 36.27
CA LEU A 96 -18.81 -0.86 35.07
C LEU A 96 -18.59 -1.79 33.87
N GLY A 97 -17.97 -2.95 34.08
CA GLY A 97 -17.71 -3.94 33.04
C GLY A 97 -18.99 -4.44 32.38
N GLY A 98 -20.10 -4.50 33.13
CA GLY A 98 -21.42 -4.90 32.66
C GLY A 98 -22.24 -3.80 31.98
N GLU A 99 -21.75 -2.55 31.94
CA GLU A 99 -22.44 -1.46 31.24
C GLU A 99 -22.44 -1.67 29.72
N ASP A 100 -23.51 -1.23 29.07
CA ASP A 100 -23.67 -1.31 27.63
C ASP A 100 -22.70 -0.36 26.91
N LEU A 101 -22.02 -0.88 25.89
CA LEU A 101 -21.13 -0.15 25.01
C LEU A 101 -21.45 -0.47 23.55
N CYS A 102 -21.68 0.58 22.77
CA CYS A 102 -21.75 0.49 21.32
C CYS A 102 -20.41 0.89 20.72
N TYR A 103 -19.83 0.04 19.87
CA TYR A 103 -18.56 0.30 19.20
C TYR A 103 -18.59 -0.21 17.77
N SER A 104 -17.74 0.37 16.90
CA SER A 104 -17.66 -0.07 15.50
C SER A 104 -16.43 -0.91 15.23
N GLN A 105 -16.51 -1.81 14.25
CA GLN A 105 -15.35 -2.50 13.69
C GLN A 105 -15.47 -2.64 12.17
N TRP A 106 -14.34 -2.74 11.49
CA TRP A 106 -14.29 -3.20 10.10
C TRP A 106 -14.25 -4.72 10.08
N GLU A 107 -15.19 -5.33 9.35
CA GLU A 107 -15.35 -6.77 9.24
C GLU A 107 -15.44 -7.20 7.78
N THR A 108 -15.13 -8.47 7.52
CA THR A 108 -15.25 -9.03 6.17
C THR A 108 -16.55 -9.82 6.10
N ILE A 109 -17.55 -9.29 5.40
CA ILE A 109 -18.87 -9.91 5.22
C ILE A 109 -19.06 -10.16 3.72
N ASN A 110 -19.33 -11.40 3.32
CA ASN A 110 -19.52 -11.78 1.91
C ASN A 110 -18.38 -11.27 0.99
N ALA A 111 -17.13 -11.48 1.42
CA ALA A 111 -15.90 -11.01 0.75
C ALA A 111 -15.75 -9.48 0.61
N LYS A 112 -16.62 -8.68 1.22
CA LYS A 112 -16.53 -7.21 1.28
C LYS A 112 -16.12 -6.75 2.66
N ILE A 113 -15.26 -5.74 2.71
CA ILE A 113 -14.91 -5.08 3.98
C ILE A 113 -15.94 -3.99 4.25
N VAL A 114 -16.66 -4.11 5.35
CA VAL A 114 -17.71 -3.18 5.77
C VAL A 114 -17.50 -2.77 7.21
N LYS A 115 -17.87 -1.53 7.55
CA LYS A 115 -17.89 -1.06 8.94
C LYS A 115 -19.22 -1.48 9.55
N THR A 116 -19.16 -2.26 10.62
CA THR A 116 -20.32 -2.74 11.39
C THR A 116 -20.34 -2.05 12.75
N GLU A 117 -21.54 -1.85 13.27
CA GLU A 117 -21.76 -1.46 14.66
C GLU A 117 -22.04 -2.72 15.48
N LYS A 118 -21.45 -2.80 16.65
CA LYS A 118 -21.62 -3.85 17.64
C LYS A 118 -22.17 -3.23 18.92
N SER A 119 -23.05 -3.97 19.57
CA SER A 119 -23.59 -3.67 20.90
C SER A 119 -23.24 -4.85 21.80
N GLY A 120 -22.69 -4.54 22.97
CA GLY A 120 -22.31 -5.51 23.99
C GLY A 120 -21.90 -4.78 25.25
N THR A 121 -21.22 -5.44 26.16
CA THR A 121 -20.73 -4.81 27.39
C THR A 121 -19.36 -4.16 27.19
N ILE A 122 -18.93 -3.31 28.14
CA ILE A 122 -17.55 -2.82 28.20
C ILE A 122 -16.56 -3.98 28.25
N GLN A 123 -16.87 -5.02 29.05
CA GLN A 123 -16.03 -6.20 29.16
C GLN A 123 -15.92 -6.97 27.83
N ASP A 124 -16.99 -7.05 27.04
CA ASP A 124 -16.96 -7.65 25.70
C ASP A 124 -16.00 -6.90 24.78
N ALA A 125 -16.01 -5.58 24.80
CA ALA A 125 -15.10 -4.76 24.00
C ALA A 125 -13.62 -4.93 24.42
N ILE A 126 -13.36 -5.03 25.74
CA ILE A 126 -12.02 -5.31 26.27
C ILE A 126 -11.54 -6.69 25.83
N ASN A 127 -12.40 -7.71 25.88
CA ASN A 127 -12.09 -9.06 25.41
C ASN A 127 -11.80 -9.08 23.90
N ASP A 128 -12.60 -8.37 23.11
CA ASP A 128 -12.41 -8.20 21.67
C ASP A 128 -11.07 -7.53 21.35
N LEU A 129 -10.66 -6.54 22.16
CA LEU A 129 -9.36 -5.89 22.07
C LEU A 129 -8.21 -6.86 22.40
N LYS A 130 -8.36 -7.66 23.47
CA LYS A 130 -7.36 -8.66 23.90
C LYS A 130 -7.10 -9.71 22.82
N ILE A 131 -8.16 -10.24 22.21
CA ILE A 131 -8.08 -11.22 21.11
C ILE A 131 -7.28 -10.67 19.92
N LYS A 132 -7.39 -9.38 19.63
CA LYS A 132 -6.72 -8.73 18.49
C LYS A 132 -5.30 -8.24 18.81
N ALA A 133 -4.91 -8.18 20.09
CA ALA A 133 -3.69 -7.51 20.52
C ALA A 133 -2.42 -8.15 19.96
N ASN A 134 -2.25 -9.47 20.05
CA ASN A 134 -1.05 -10.15 19.54
C ASN A 134 -0.84 -9.97 18.02
N ASP A 135 -1.92 -10.08 17.24
CA ASP A 135 -1.89 -9.85 15.79
C ASP A 135 -1.55 -8.40 15.47
N PHE A 136 -2.11 -7.45 16.21
CA PHE A 136 -1.79 -6.03 16.08
C PHE A 136 -0.32 -5.74 16.40
N LEU A 137 0.23 -6.29 17.50
CA LEU A 137 1.62 -6.09 17.88
C LEU A 137 2.55 -6.61 16.77
N MET A 138 2.38 -7.86 16.34
CA MET A 138 3.19 -8.42 15.26
C MET A 138 3.07 -7.64 13.96
N HIS A 139 1.86 -7.24 13.58
CA HIS A 139 1.65 -6.41 12.40
C HIS A 139 2.34 -5.04 12.52
N SER A 140 2.25 -4.37 13.68
CA SER A 140 2.91 -3.10 13.97
C SER A 140 4.43 -3.22 13.88
N PHE A 141 5.01 -4.26 14.47
CA PHE A 141 6.44 -4.54 14.41
C PHE A 141 6.93 -4.72 12.97
N ILE A 142 6.27 -5.61 12.21
CA ILE A 142 6.64 -5.86 10.81
C ILE A 142 6.51 -4.59 9.96
N THR A 143 5.44 -3.82 10.16
CA THR A 143 5.25 -2.53 9.49
C THR A 143 6.45 -1.60 9.72
N HIS A 144 6.86 -1.48 10.98
CA HIS A 144 7.95 -0.61 11.38
C HIS A 144 9.29 -1.06 10.78
N VAL A 145 9.68 -2.32 10.95
CA VAL A 145 10.99 -2.80 10.47
C VAL A 145 11.11 -2.83 8.94
N GLN A 146 10.01 -3.09 8.22
CA GLN A 146 10.00 -3.02 6.75
C GLN A 146 10.14 -1.59 6.26
N TYR A 147 9.51 -0.62 6.93
CA TYR A 147 9.66 0.80 6.60
C TYR A 147 11.09 1.29 6.86
N LEU A 148 11.69 0.94 8.00
CA LEU A 148 13.09 1.28 8.29
C LEU A 148 14.05 0.68 7.25
N TYR A 149 13.81 -0.57 6.83
CA TYR A 149 14.62 -1.19 5.79
C TYR A 149 14.46 -0.50 4.43
N PHE A 150 13.24 -0.08 4.08
CA PHE A 150 12.99 0.69 2.86
C PHE A 150 13.77 2.02 2.85
N GLU A 151 13.73 2.78 3.95
CA GLU A 151 14.46 4.05 4.06
C GLU A 151 15.98 3.85 4.02
N GLU A 152 16.49 2.80 4.67
CA GLU A 152 17.91 2.42 4.57
C GLU A 152 18.30 2.07 3.12
N CYS A 153 17.49 1.27 2.42
CA CYS A 153 17.75 0.94 1.02
C CYS A 153 17.79 2.20 0.15
N LYS A 154 16.90 3.17 0.38
CA LYS A 154 16.89 4.45 -0.36
C LYS A 154 18.16 5.27 -0.09
N GLN A 155 18.59 5.35 1.16
CA GLN A 155 19.82 6.07 1.53
C GLN A 155 21.07 5.44 0.90
N ASN A 156 21.09 4.12 0.77
CA ASN A 156 22.20 3.35 0.22
C ASN A 156 22.05 3.05 -1.30
N ALA A 157 21.06 3.63 -1.97
CA ALA A 157 20.82 3.38 -3.38
C ALA A 157 21.97 3.94 -4.24
N THR A 158 22.28 3.24 -5.34
CA THR A 158 23.29 3.65 -6.33
C THR A 158 22.82 3.29 -7.73
N PRO A 159 23.47 3.79 -8.80
CA PRO A 159 23.16 3.37 -10.17
C PRO A 159 23.33 1.86 -10.42
N THR A 160 24.20 1.20 -9.65
CA THR A 160 24.41 -0.26 -9.71
C THR A 160 23.41 -1.05 -8.88
N SER A 161 22.87 -0.45 -7.81
CA SER A 161 21.87 -1.07 -6.92
C SER A 161 20.78 -0.07 -6.55
N ILE A 162 19.67 -0.13 -7.28
CA ILE A 162 18.56 0.83 -7.13
C ILE A 162 17.46 0.30 -6.21
N VAL A 163 16.58 1.22 -5.80
CA VAL A 163 15.31 0.90 -5.14
C VAL A 163 14.16 1.26 -6.06
N LEU A 164 13.20 0.34 -6.22
CA LEU A 164 12.01 0.48 -7.06
C LEU A 164 10.77 0.26 -6.19
N GLN A 165 10.04 1.31 -5.84
CA GLN A 165 8.71 1.17 -5.23
C GLN A 165 7.65 1.10 -6.33
N ILE A 166 6.71 0.16 -6.23
CA ILE A 166 5.61 -0.02 -7.17
C ILE A 166 4.27 -0.15 -6.43
N ASP A 167 3.21 0.33 -7.07
CA ASP A 167 1.83 0.06 -6.63
C ASP A 167 0.82 0.27 -7.76
N PHE A 168 -0.36 -0.32 -7.62
CA PHE A 168 -1.52 0.03 -8.44
C PHE A 168 -2.28 1.19 -7.79
N SER A 169 -2.54 2.24 -8.54
CA SER A 169 -3.51 3.24 -8.12
C SER A 169 -4.94 2.72 -8.28
N GLU A 170 -5.86 3.27 -7.48
CA GLU A 170 -7.28 3.17 -7.81
C GLU A 170 -7.52 3.62 -9.25
N ASN A 171 -8.29 2.80 -9.99
CA ASN A 171 -8.64 3.05 -11.37
C ASN A 171 -9.24 4.45 -11.56
N TYR A 172 -8.80 5.14 -12.60
CA TYR A 172 -9.40 6.40 -12.99
C TYR A 172 -10.71 6.15 -13.72
N ARG A 173 -11.82 6.65 -13.16
CA ARG A 173 -13.11 6.71 -13.86
C ARG A 173 -13.08 7.82 -14.89
N THR A 174 -13.30 7.47 -16.16
CA THR A 174 -13.48 8.48 -17.22
C THR A 174 -14.74 9.30 -16.93
N LYS A 175 -14.67 10.60 -17.23
CA LYS A 175 -15.74 11.55 -17.01
C LYS A 175 -15.74 12.57 -18.13
N TYR A 176 -16.92 13.14 -18.38
CA TYR A 176 -17.08 14.35 -19.17
C TYR A 176 -17.38 15.54 -18.24
N GLN A 177 -17.06 16.76 -18.68
CA GLN A 177 -17.40 17.97 -17.90
C GLN A 177 -18.93 18.16 -17.84
N ASP A 178 -19.60 18.06 -18.98
CA ASP A 178 -21.07 18.15 -19.10
C ASP A 178 -21.63 16.75 -19.43
N GLU A 179 -21.64 15.86 -18.45
CA GLU A 179 -22.01 14.45 -18.62
C GLU A 179 -23.53 14.24 -18.53
N VAL A 180 -24.15 13.71 -19.59
CA VAL A 180 -25.57 13.31 -19.56
C VAL A 180 -25.78 12.06 -18.70
N GLN A 181 -26.98 11.88 -18.15
CA GLN A 181 -27.30 10.80 -17.19
C GLN A 181 -26.89 9.40 -17.70
N ASN A 182 -27.17 9.07 -18.96
CA ASN A 182 -26.81 7.75 -19.51
C ASN A 182 -25.28 7.56 -19.61
N ALA A 183 -24.52 8.63 -19.89
CA ALA A 183 -23.07 8.58 -19.91
C ALA A 183 -22.50 8.42 -18.48
N PHE A 184 -23.13 9.03 -17.48
CA PHE A 184 -22.75 8.90 -16.08
C PHE A 184 -22.75 7.43 -15.60
N PHE A 185 -23.65 6.58 -16.09
CA PHE A 185 -23.70 5.16 -15.74
C PHE A 185 -22.86 4.26 -16.66
N ASN A 186 -22.30 4.78 -17.75
CA ASN A 186 -21.56 4.02 -18.76
C ASN A 186 -20.13 4.53 -18.95
N TYR A 187 -19.43 4.74 -17.84
CA TYR A 187 -18.03 5.17 -17.84
C TYR A 187 -17.08 3.99 -18.07
N LYS A 188 -15.91 4.31 -18.62
CA LYS A 188 -14.78 3.37 -18.65
C LYS A 188 -13.85 3.65 -17.48
N GLN A 189 -13.05 2.65 -17.15
CA GLN A 189 -11.99 2.77 -16.17
C GLN A 189 -10.64 2.63 -16.86
N VAL A 190 -9.67 3.39 -16.37
CA VAL A 190 -8.29 3.33 -16.80
C VAL A 190 -7.45 2.88 -15.61
N GLY A 191 -6.64 1.84 -15.81
CA GLY A 191 -5.70 1.30 -14.83
C GLY A 191 -4.40 2.10 -14.81
N LEU A 192 -3.80 2.24 -13.63
CA LEU A 192 -2.55 2.95 -13.43
C LEU A 192 -1.61 2.11 -12.55
N PHE A 193 -0.48 1.68 -13.13
CA PHE A 193 0.63 1.08 -12.39
C PHE A 193 1.72 2.13 -12.23
N ASN A 194 1.98 2.55 -11.00
CA ASN A 194 2.96 3.59 -10.72
C ASN A 194 4.25 2.99 -10.18
N ALA A 195 5.37 3.62 -10.52
CA ALA A 195 6.66 3.26 -9.98
C ALA A 195 7.48 4.50 -9.63
N VAL A 196 8.27 4.39 -8.56
CA VAL A 196 9.22 5.41 -8.14
C VAL A 196 10.57 4.75 -7.91
N VAL A 197 11.62 5.36 -8.47
CA VAL A 197 12.98 4.81 -8.46
C VAL A 197 13.95 5.77 -7.79
N TRP A 198 14.75 5.22 -6.87
CA TRP A 198 15.89 5.89 -6.26
C TRP A 198 17.18 5.18 -6.69
N SER A 199 18.13 5.93 -7.24
CA SER A 199 19.44 5.45 -7.70
C SER A 199 20.60 6.18 -7.03
N GLY A 200 20.35 6.81 -5.88
CA GLY A 200 21.34 7.49 -5.04
C GLY A 200 21.11 9.00 -4.91
N PRO A 201 21.82 9.66 -3.98
CA PRO A 201 21.56 11.05 -3.59
C PRO A 201 21.87 12.08 -4.68
N ASN A 202 22.71 11.72 -5.65
CA ASN A 202 23.12 12.59 -6.75
C ASN A 202 22.24 12.45 -8.00
N PHE A 203 21.17 11.67 -7.92
CA PHE A 203 20.27 11.41 -9.04
C PHE A 203 18.86 11.85 -8.69
N ASP A 204 18.19 12.46 -9.66
CA ASP A 204 16.77 12.77 -9.52
C ASP A 204 15.95 11.48 -9.39
N VAL A 205 14.92 11.55 -8.55
CA VAL A 205 13.95 10.47 -8.39
C VAL A 205 13.18 10.28 -9.70
N ILE A 206 13.20 9.06 -10.24
CA ILE A 206 12.52 8.75 -11.50
C ILE A 206 11.11 8.24 -11.18
N ASN A 207 10.10 8.90 -11.77
CA ASN A 207 8.71 8.53 -11.59
C ASN A 207 8.15 7.94 -12.88
N TYR A 208 7.37 6.87 -12.77
CA TYR A 208 6.64 6.26 -13.88
C TYR A 208 5.16 6.17 -13.55
N SER A 209 4.33 6.34 -14.57
CA SER A 209 2.92 5.98 -14.54
C SER A 209 2.58 5.24 -15.83
N LEU A 210 2.40 3.92 -15.71
CA LEU A 210 2.04 3.04 -16.79
C LEU A 210 0.50 2.96 -16.85
N ILE A 211 -0.06 3.38 -17.96
CA ILE A 211 -1.49 3.60 -18.16
C ILE A 211 -2.04 2.50 -19.07
N SER A 212 -3.12 1.83 -18.67
CA SER A 212 -3.72 0.75 -19.47
C SER A 212 -5.24 0.75 -19.40
N ASP A 213 -5.88 0.22 -20.45
CA ASP A 213 -7.30 -0.13 -20.42
C ASP A 213 -7.51 -1.48 -19.70
N ASP A 214 -6.45 -2.26 -19.48
CA ASP A 214 -6.49 -3.42 -18.58
C ASP A 214 -6.56 -2.96 -17.12
N ILE A 215 -7.61 -3.38 -16.43
CA ILE A 215 -7.88 -3.06 -15.02
C ILE A 215 -7.83 -4.32 -14.13
N SER A 216 -7.25 -5.41 -14.65
CA SER A 216 -7.21 -6.71 -13.95
C SER A 216 -6.33 -6.66 -12.70
N HIS A 217 -5.29 -5.80 -12.73
CA HIS A 217 -4.27 -5.68 -11.69
C HIS A 217 -3.59 -7.03 -11.35
N ASP A 218 -3.51 -7.91 -12.35
CA ASP A 218 -3.13 -9.30 -12.12
C ASP A 218 -1.64 -9.58 -12.40
N LYS A 219 -1.29 -10.86 -12.28
CA LYS A 219 0.07 -11.39 -12.50
C LYS A 219 0.64 -11.11 -13.89
N TYR A 220 -0.18 -11.02 -14.94
CA TYR A 220 0.29 -10.72 -16.30
C TYR A 220 0.62 -9.23 -16.40
N SER A 221 -0.29 -8.37 -15.94
CA SER A 221 -0.12 -6.92 -15.98
C SER A 221 1.09 -6.48 -15.14
N ILE A 222 1.29 -7.09 -13.96
CA ILE A 222 2.49 -6.88 -13.15
C ILE A 222 3.77 -7.28 -13.89
N HIS A 223 3.80 -8.44 -14.55
CA HIS A 223 4.98 -8.88 -15.31
C HIS A 223 5.29 -7.93 -16.47
N CYS A 224 4.27 -7.55 -17.25
CA CYS A 224 4.42 -6.64 -18.38
C CYS A 224 4.95 -5.26 -17.92
N CYS A 225 4.35 -4.68 -16.88
CA CYS A 225 4.76 -3.38 -16.35
C CYS A 225 6.20 -3.41 -15.82
N LEU A 226 6.57 -4.44 -15.04
CA LEU A 226 7.93 -4.60 -14.54
C LEU A 226 8.94 -4.82 -15.66
N THR A 227 8.61 -5.60 -16.68
CA THR A 227 9.45 -5.78 -17.87
C THR A 227 9.77 -4.44 -18.54
N ILE A 228 8.75 -3.61 -18.79
CA ILE A 228 8.92 -2.29 -19.40
C ILE A 228 9.85 -1.41 -18.55
N ILE A 229 9.62 -1.36 -17.24
CA ILE A 229 10.42 -0.56 -16.31
C ILE A 229 11.87 -1.07 -16.26
N ILE A 230 12.09 -2.39 -16.15
CA ILE A 230 13.44 -2.97 -16.07
C ILE A 230 14.23 -2.68 -17.34
N ILE A 231 13.62 -2.82 -18.52
CA ILE A 231 14.27 -2.51 -19.81
C ILE A 231 14.71 -1.05 -19.85
N ASP A 232 13.84 -0.12 -19.45
CA ASP A 232 14.18 1.31 -19.42
C ASP A 232 15.29 1.61 -18.41
N LEU A 233 15.23 1.04 -17.20
CA LEU A 233 16.24 1.23 -16.16
C LEU A 233 17.61 0.69 -16.56
N LYS A 234 17.68 -0.46 -17.25
CA LYS A 234 18.95 -0.99 -17.79
C LYS A 234 19.55 -0.10 -18.87
N LYS A 235 18.74 0.63 -19.64
CA LYS A 235 19.24 1.62 -20.61
C LYS A 235 19.77 2.86 -19.93
N ARG A 236 19.10 3.32 -18.87
CA ARG A 236 19.51 4.52 -18.09
C ARG A 236 20.75 4.26 -17.25
N PHE A 237 20.84 3.08 -16.65
CA PHE A 237 21.92 2.67 -15.76
C PHE A 237 22.60 1.43 -16.33
N THR A 238 23.62 1.64 -17.16
CA THR A 238 24.32 0.56 -17.87
C THR A 238 25.06 -0.39 -16.93
N SER A 239 25.42 0.07 -15.72
CA SER A 239 26.02 -0.74 -14.65
C SER A 239 24.99 -1.34 -13.69
N LEU A 240 23.70 -1.35 -14.03
CA LEU A 240 22.65 -1.84 -13.14
C LEU A 240 22.77 -3.36 -12.93
N GLU A 241 23.01 -3.74 -11.68
CA GLU A 241 23.15 -5.13 -11.26
C GLU A 241 22.04 -5.58 -10.31
N ASN A 242 21.52 -4.67 -9.47
CA ASN A 242 20.58 -5.02 -8.41
C ASN A 242 19.37 -4.08 -8.39
N ILE A 243 18.17 -4.65 -8.24
CA ILE A 243 16.93 -3.88 -8.03
C ILE A 243 16.23 -4.42 -6.77
N ASN A 244 16.06 -3.53 -5.79
CA ASN A 244 15.27 -3.78 -4.60
C ASN A 244 13.85 -3.27 -4.84
N ILE A 245 12.93 -4.16 -5.17
CA ILE A 245 11.52 -3.88 -5.41
C ILE A 245 10.77 -3.79 -4.08
N PHE A 246 9.91 -2.79 -3.92
CA PHE A 246 9.03 -2.61 -2.76
C PHE A 246 7.58 -2.45 -3.22
N SER A 247 6.65 -3.19 -2.64
CA SER A 247 5.21 -3.09 -2.92
C SER A 247 4.36 -3.42 -1.69
N ASP A 248 3.04 -3.19 -1.74
CA ASP A 248 2.13 -3.72 -0.72
C ASP A 248 2.16 -5.27 -0.72
N GLY A 249 1.81 -5.85 0.42
CA GLY A 249 1.69 -7.28 0.65
C GLY A 249 0.37 -7.90 0.18
N ALA A 250 -0.38 -7.23 -0.69
CA ALA A 250 -1.69 -7.67 -1.16
C ALA A 250 -1.61 -8.99 -1.94
N ALA A 251 -2.26 -10.03 -1.40
CA ALA A 251 -2.24 -11.38 -1.97
C ALA A 251 -2.96 -11.50 -3.32
N SER A 252 -3.97 -10.64 -3.55
CA SER A 252 -4.70 -10.57 -4.82
C SER A 252 -3.85 -10.00 -5.97
N GLN A 253 -2.73 -9.34 -5.66
CA GLN A 253 -1.90 -8.62 -6.65
C GLN A 253 -0.45 -9.11 -6.58
N PHE A 254 0.35 -8.49 -5.71
CA PHE A 254 1.81 -8.68 -5.66
C PHE A 254 2.24 -9.95 -4.94
N LYS A 255 1.59 -10.31 -3.84
CA LYS A 255 2.08 -11.32 -2.91
C LYS A 255 1.49 -12.71 -3.17
N GLN A 256 1.73 -13.23 -4.36
CA GLN A 256 1.24 -14.54 -4.82
C GLN A 256 2.31 -15.36 -5.54
N ARG A 257 2.08 -16.67 -5.66
CA ARG A 257 3.04 -17.64 -6.22
C ARG A 257 3.53 -17.29 -7.63
N TYR A 258 2.64 -16.78 -8.49
CA TYR A 258 2.96 -16.48 -9.88
C TYR A 258 3.81 -15.22 -10.01
N THR A 259 3.47 -14.17 -9.26
CA THR A 259 4.28 -12.95 -9.16
C THR A 259 5.66 -13.23 -8.56
N ILE A 260 5.74 -14.11 -7.56
CA ILE A 260 7.01 -14.58 -7.01
C ILE A 260 7.80 -15.37 -8.06
N ALA A 261 7.17 -16.22 -8.87
CA ALA A 261 7.84 -16.91 -9.97
C ALA A 261 8.35 -15.92 -11.04
N ASN A 262 7.55 -14.89 -11.37
CA ASN A 262 7.93 -13.83 -12.30
C ASN A 262 9.21 -13.12 -11.88
N LEU A 263 9.45 -12.94 -10.58
CA LEU A 263 10.71 -12.40 -10.07
C LEU A 263 11.91 -13.18 -10.59
N THR A 264 11.83 -14.52 -10.61
CA THR A 264 12.92 -15.38 -11.11
C THR A 264 13.06 -15.29 -12.63
N PHE A 265 11.94 -15.08 -13.34
CA PHE A 265 11.93 -14.94 -14.80
C PHE A 265 12.59 -13.63 -15.21
N LEU A 266 12.14 -12.52 -14.63
CA LEU A 266 12.69 -11.19 -14.90
C LEU A 266 14.17 -11.11 -14.53
N SER A 267 14.56 -11.71 -13.41
CA SER A 267 15.96 -11.76 -12.98
C SER A 267 16.84 -12.51 -13.99
N ASN A 268 16.35 -13.65 -14.49
CA ASN A 268 17.05 -14.46 -15.48
C ASN A 268 17.10 -13.80 -16.87
N ASP A 269 15.94 -13.36 -17.38
CA ASP A 269 15.77 -12.83 -18.74
C ASP A 269 16.53 -11.51 -18.93
N TYR A 270 16.64 -10.70 -17.88
CA TYR A 270 17.31 -9.40 -17.92
C TYR A 270 18.66 -9.37 -17.21
N HIS A 271 19.18 -10.50 -16.73
CA HIS A 271 20.48 -10.60 -16.04
C HIS A 271 20.65 -9.50 -14.97
N VAL A 272 19.69 -9.45 -14.04
CA VAL A 272 19.67 -8.49 -12.93
C VAL A 272 19.24 -9.19 -11.65
N ASN A 273 19.88 -8.88 -10.54
CA ASN A 273 19.53 -9.43 -9.24
C ASN A 273 18.28 -8.73 -8.72
N LEU A 274 17.21 -9.49 -8.50
CA LEU A 274 15.96 -8.94 -8.01
C LEU A 274 15.67 -9.42 -6.59
N ILE A 275 15.38 -8.46 -5.72
CA ILE A 275 14.87 -8.68 -4.37
C ILE A 275 13.53 -7.97 -4.27
N TRP A 276 12.47 -8.70 -3.96
CA TRP A 276 11.15 -8.15 -3.75
C TRP A 276 10.81 -8.13 -2.26
N ASN A 277 10.70 -6.92 -1.72
CA ASN A 277 10.29 -6.63 -0.36
C ASN A 277 8.82 -6.23 -0.34
N PHE A 278 8.08 -6.75 0.65
CA PHE A 278 6.67 -6.42 0.84
C PHE A 278 6.50 -5.58 2.10
N PHE A 279 5.76 -4.48 1.98
CA PHE A 279 5.19 -3.82 3.16
C PHE A 279 4.16 -4.74 3.81
N SER A 280 3.83 -4.47 5.08
CA SER A 280 2.70 -5.15 5.73
C SER A 280 1.39 -4.73 5.06
N SER A 281 0.42 -5.66 5.00
CA SER A 281 -0.84 -5.46 4.29
C SER A 281 -1.55 -4.17 4.72
N GLY A 282 -1.91 -3.32 3.76
CA GLY A 282 -2.58 -2.04 4.02
C GLY A 282 -1.66 -0.95 4.56
N ARG A 283 -0.34 -1.11 4.41
CA ARG A 283 0.69 -0.13 4.78
C ARG A 283 1.67 0.18 3.65
N GLY A 284 1.35 -0.19 2.40
CA GLY A 284 2.17 0.10 1.22
C GLY A 284 2.18 1.55 0.74
N ARG A 285 1.46 2.46 1.41
CA ARG A 285 1.34 3.86 1.01
C ARG A 285 2.70 4.56 0.95
N GLY A 286 2.94 5.34 -0.10
CA GLY A 286 4.21 6.05 -0.27
C GLY A 286 4.26 6.95 -1.50
N ALA A 287 5.46 7.10 -2.07
CA ALA A 287 5.69 8.04 -3.17
C ALA A 287 4.88 7.70 -4.44
N VAL A 288 4.63 6.40 -4.68
CA VAL A 288 3.82 5.88 -5.78
C VAL A 288 2.37 6.38 -5.76
N ASP A 289 1.78 6.61 -4.58
CA ASP A 289 0.45 7.23 -4.45
C ASP A 289 0.47 8.70 -4.88
N GLY A 290 1.55 9.40 -4.53
CA GLY A 290 1.77 10.79 -4.94
C GLY A 290 1.86 10.95 -6.45
N VAL A 291 2.53 10.01 -7.13
CA VAL A 291 2.59 9.94 -8.60
C VAL A 291 1.19 9.73 -9.18
N GLY A 292 0.51 8.66 -8.78
CA GLY A 292 -0.84 8.34 -9.29
C GLY A 292 -1.87 9.43 -9.01
N GLY A 293 -1.88 9.96 -7.79
CA GLY A 293 -2.76 11.06 -7.39
C GLY A 293 -2.49 12.34 -8.17
N THR A 294 -1.22 12.66 -8.44
CA THR A 294 -0.84 13.84 -9.24
C THR A 294 -1.31 13.71 -10.67
N VAL A 295 -1.01 12.59 -11.34
CA VAL A 295 -1.40 12.37 -12.74
C VAL A 295 -2.92 12.39 -12.88
N LYS A 296 -3.65 11.62 -12.06
CA LYS A 296 -5.12 11.59 -12.07
C LYS A 296 -5.73 12.98 -11.85
N ARG A 297 -5.22 13.74 -10.88
CA ARG A 297 -5.72 15.09 -10.58
C ARG A 297 -5.51 16.06 -11.73
N LEU A 298 -4.34 16.03 -12.37
CA LEU A 298 -4.04 16.95 -13.46
C LEU A 298 -4.85 16.63 -14.72
N VAL A 299 -5.01 15.34 -15.05
CA VAL A 299 -5.88 14.89 -16.14
C VAL A 299 -7.33 15.30 -15.85
N TRP A 300 -7.82 15.03 -14.64
CA TRP A 300 -9.16 15.45 -14.23
C TRP A 300 -9.37 16.95 -14.38
N LYS A 301 -8.42 17.78 -13.93
CA LYS A 301 -8.49 19.24 -14.13
C LYS A 301 -8.58 19.63 -15.60
N GLY A 302 -7.82 18.98 -16.47
CA GLY A 302 -7.87 19.19 -17.92
C GLY A 302 -9.25 18.88 -18.50
N VAL A 303 -9.84 17.76 -18.11
CA VAL A 303 -11.21 17.40 -18.50
C VAL A 303 -12.21 18.46 -18.02
N MET A 304 -12.11 18.87 -16.75
CA MET A 304 -13.05 19.84 -16.19
C MET A 304 -12.92 21.23 -16.82
N ALA A 305 -11.71 21.61 -17.20
CA ALA A 305 -11.41 22.84 -17.93
C ALA A 305 -11.72 22.75 -19.44
N LYS A 306 -12.30 21.64 -19.92
CA LYS A 306 -12.58 21.39 -21.34
C LYS A 306 -11.33 21.46 -22.24
N GLN A 307 -10.16 21.18 -21.68
CA GLN A 307 -8.87 21.15 -22.41
C GLN A 307 -8.60 19.80 -23.07
N CYS A 308 -9.25 18.74 -22.58
CA CYS A 308 -9.14 17.41 -23.17
C CYS A 308 -10.42 16.60 -22.95
N THR A 309 -10.50 15.47 -23.64
CA THR A 309 -11.53 14.46 -23.43
C THR A 309 -10.83 13.13 -23.27
N VAL A 310 -11.15 12.40 -22.19
CA VAL A 310 -10.47 11.15 -21.83
C VAL A 310 -11.47 10.02 -21.87
N ARG A 311 -11.42 9.18 -22.92
CA ARG A 311 -12.36 8.07 -23.13
C ARG A 311 -11.77 6.70 -22.80
N ASN A 312 -10.44 6.60 -22.81
CA ASN A 312 -9.67 5.37 -22.62
C ASN A 312 -8.25 5.71 -22.15
N ALA A 313 -7.43 4.68 -21.94
CA ALA A 313 -6.05 4.78 -21.53
C ALA A 313 -5.19 5.58 -22.51
N LYS A 314 -5.43 5.45 -23.83
CA LYS A 314 -4.69 6.19 -24.85
C LYS A 314 -4.89 7.70 -24.74
N ASP A 315 -6.14 8.15 -24.63
CA ASP A 315 -6.45 9.58 -24.42
C ASP A 315 -5.85 10.08 -23.10
N PHE A 316 -5.96 9.27 -22.03
CA PHE A 316 -5.41 9.59 -20.71
C PHE A 316 -3.89 9.78 -20.79
N ALA A 317 -3.17 8.79 -21.34
CA ALA A 317 -1.72 8.80 -21.45
C ALA A 317 -1.23 9.94 -22.34
N HIS A 318 -1.91 10.20 -23.46
CA HIS A 318 -1.56 11.29 -24.36
C HIS A 318 -1.62 12.65 -23.65
N TYR A 319 -2.75 12.93 -22.98
CA TYR A 319 -2.89 14.19 -22.25
C TYR A 319 -1.93 14.28 -21.07
N ALA A 320 -1.83 13.23 -20.24
CA ALA A 320 -0.92 13.17 -19.11
C ALA A 320 0.52 13.45 -19.53
N ASN A 321 1.00 12.82 -20.60
CA ASN A 321 2.37 13.03 -21.09
C ASN A 321 2.63 14.47 -21.53
N ALA A 322 1.63 15.17 -22.08
CA ALA A 322 1.77 16.56 -22.49
C ALA A 322 1.88 17.53 -21.31
N ILE A 323 1.26 17.20 -20.17
CA ILE A 323 1.17 18.10 -19.01
C ILE A 323 2.12 17.75 -17.86
N THR A 324 2.63 16.50 -17.79
CA THR A 324 3.58 16.07 -16.75
C THR A 324 4.98 15.89 -17.31
N LYS A 325 5.91 16.78 -16.95
CA LYS A 325 7.31 16.70 -17.42
C LYS A 325 8.20 15.76 -16.61
N ASN A 326 7.90 15.57 -15.31
CA ASN A 326 8.76 14.84 -14.37
C ASN A 326 8.27 13.41 -14.09
N ILE A 327 7.29 12.92 -14.87
CA ILE A 327 6.72 11.58 -14.74
C ILE A 327 6.75 10.96 -16.13
N ASN A 328 7.42 9.81 -16.24
CA ASN A 328 7.44 9.04 -17.48
C ASN A 328 6.09 8.36 -17.66
N ILE A 329 5.26 8.89 -18.56
CA ILE A 329 3.95 8.32 -18.89
C ILE A 329 4.12 7.30 -20.00
N ILE A 330 3.71 6.06 -19.76
CA ILE A 330 3.83 4.98 -20.73
C ILE A 330 2.45 4.35 -20.94
N LEU A 331 1.99 4.31 -22.18
CA LEU A 331 0.79 3.55 -22.55
C LEU A 331 1.15 2.06 -22.65
N VAL A 332 0.43 1.22 -21.93
CA VAL A 332 0.54 -0.24 -22.00
C VAL A 332 -0.71 -0.78 -22.67
N ASN A 333 -0.59 -1.32 -23.88
CA ASN A 333 -1.75 -1.86 -24.58
C ASN A 333 -2.13 -3.20 -23.95
N GLU A 334 -3.44 -3.44 -23.83
CA GLU A 334 -3.96 -4.73 -23.36
C GLU A 334 -3.46 -5.90 -24.23
N GLN A 335 -3.26 -5.66 -25.52
CA GLN A 335 -2.71 -6.66 -26.44
C GLN A 335 -1.27 -7.07 -26.09
N ASP A 336 -0.46 -6.13 -25.58
CA ASP A 336 0.90 -6.42 -25.13
C ASP A 336 0.87 -7.28 -23.86
N ILE A 337 -0.10 -7.08 -22.97
CA ILE A 337 -0.27 -7.93 -21.79
C ILE A 337 -0.70 -9.34 -22.23
N LYS A 338 -1.67 -9.44 -23.16
CA LYS A 338 -2.15 -10.71 -23.71
C LYS A 338 -1.09 -11.48 -24.48
N SER A 339 -0.21 -10.80 -25.22
CA SER A 339 0.83 -11.50 -25.99
C SER A 339 1.83 -12.25 -25.09
N HIS A 340 2.01 -11.82 -23.84
CA HIS A 340 2.85 -12.50 -22.87
C HIS A 340 2.13 -13.62 -22.12
N SER A 341 0.80 -13.70 -22.18
CA SER A 341 0.04 -14.60 -21.30
C SER A 341 0.32 -16.07 -21.58
N ALA A 342 0.33 -16.49 -22.84
CA ALA A 342 0.59 -17.88 -23.22
C ALA A 342 1.98 -18.37 -22.77
N LEU A 343 3.02 -17.54 -22.94
CA LEU A 343 4.37 -17.87 -22.50
C LEU A 343 4.46 -17.96 -20.97
N LEU A 344 3.81 -17.02 -20.27
CA LEU A 344 3.79 -17.00 -18.81
C LEU A 344 3.01 -18.21 -18.26
N ASP A 345 1.89 -18.58 -18.86
CA ASP A 345 1.12 -19.76 -18.49
C ASP A 345 1.94 -21.05 -18.62
N GLN A 346 2.71 -21.17 -19.71
CA GLN A 346 3.66 -22.28 -19.88
C GLN A 346 4.74 -22.26 -18.79
N ARG A 347 5.33 -21.10 -18.49
CA ARG A 347 6.37 -20.97 -17.45
C ARG A 347 5.81 -21.27 -16.05
N TRP A 348 4.57 -20.89 -15.78
CA TRP A 348 3.88 -21.13 -14.51
C TRP A 348 3.29 -22.53 -14.34
N ASN A 349 3.38 -23.36 -15.37
CA ASN A 349 2.92 -24.73 -15.28
C ASN A 349 3.59 -25.43 -14.08
N ASN A 350 2.77 -26.03 -13.22
CA ASN A 350 3.16 -26.72 -11.98
C ASN A 350 3.89 -25.85 -10.92
N ILE A 351 3.71 -24.53 -10.92
CA ILE A 351 4.26 -23.67 -9.85
C ILE A 351 3.58 -23.93 -8.50
N LYS A 352 4.39 -24.31 -7.52
CA LYS A 352 4.00 -24.52 -6.12
C LYS A 352 3.94 -23.17 -5.38
N ALA A 353 2.96 -23.04 -4.49
CA ALA A 353 2.91 -21.92 -3.56
C ALA A 353 3.93 -22.12 -2.43
N ILE A 354 4.48 -21.02 -1.92
CA ILE A 354 5.35 -21.06 -0.75
C ILE A 354 4.47 -21.16 0.51
N PRO A 355 4.71 -22.13 1.42
CA PRO A 355 3.96 -22.23 2.66
C PRO A 355 4.02 -20.92 3.46
N ASN A 356 2.89 -20.50 4.01
CA ASN A 356 2.76 -19.26 4.78
C ASN A 356 3.23 -18.01 4.01
N THR A 357 2.96 -17.92 2.70
CA THR A 357 3.35 -16.78 1.85
C THR A 357 3.02 -15.42 2.49
N LEU A 358 1.86 -15.28 3.14
CA LEU A 358 1.45 -14.03 3.80
C LEU A 358 2.41 -13.58 4.93
N LYS A 359 3.16 -14.48 5.56
CA LYS A 359 4.12 -14.18 6.63
C LYS A 359 5.53 -13.82 6.11
N ILE A 360 5.77 -13.91 4.80
CA ILE A 360 7.05 -13.60 4.15
C ILE A 360 7.06 -12.12 3.75
N HIS A 361 8.11 -11.35 4.03
CA HIS A 361 8.17 -9.94 3.61
C HIS A 361 9.42 -9.61 2.78
N SER A 362 10.24 -10.60 2.44
CA SER A 362 11.32 -10.47 1.47
C SER A 362 11.46 -11.77 0.69
N VAL A 363 11.60 -11.64 -0.63
CA VAL A 363 11.85 -12.74 -1.57
C VAL A 363 12.97 -12.33 -2.51
N LYS A 364 14.04 -13.14 -2.61
CA LYS A 364 15.16 -12.89 -3.51
C LYS A 364 15.23 -14.01 -4.55
N SER A 365 15.38 -13.64 -5.81
CA SER A 365 15.70 -14.59 -6.88
C SER A 365 17.12 -15.13 -6.69
N LEU A 366 17.29 -16.46 -6.67
CA LEU A 366 18.61 -17.12 -6.63
C LEU A 366 18.97 -17.68 -8.00
N SER A 367 18.01 -18.33 -8.66
CA SER A 367 18.08 -18.81 -10.03
C SER A 367 16.67 -19.06 -10.53
N LEU A 368 16.51 -19.50 -11.78
CA LEU A 368 15.21 -19.80 -12.34
C LEU A 368 14.44 -20.78 -11.42
N TYR A 369 13.23 -20.38 -11.01
CA TYR A 369 12.36 -21.09 -10.05
C TYR A 369 12.89 -21.26 -8.62
N ASN A 370 14.10 -20.79 -8.27
CA ASN A 370 14.64 -20.91 -6.93
C ASN A 370 14.68 -19.55 -6.24
N VAL A 371 14.09 -19.48 -5.05
CA VAL A 371 13.98 -18.25 -4.28
C VAL A 371 14.46 -18.42 -2.85
N GLU A 372 15.06 -17.36 -2.31
CA GLU A 372 15.28 -17.18 -0.88
C GLU A 372 14.14 -16.34 -0.30
N VAL A 373 13.63 -16.71 0.87
CA VAL A 373 12.56 -15.97 1.54
C VAL A 373 12.90 -15.67 3.00
N LYS A 374 12.41 -14.53 3.48
CA LYS A 374 12.54 -14.10 4.88
C LYS A 374 11.20 -13.61 5.45
N PRO A 375 10.90 -13.91 6.73
CA PRO A 375 9.80 -13.31 7.46
C PRO A 375 9.78 -11.78 7.43
N PHE A 376 10.95 -11.13 7.49
CA PHE A 376 11.14 -9.69 7.25
C PHE A 376 12.55 -9.43 6.73
N SER A 377 12.75 -8.33 6.02
CA SER A 377 13.91 -8.13 5.14
C SER A 377 15.26 -8.14 5.89
N LYS A 378 15.30 -7.52 7.07
CA LYS A 378 16.50 -7.48 7.93
C LYS A 378 16.79 -8.79 8.68
N LEU A 379 15.91 -9.78 8.64
CA LEU A 379 16.14 -11.03 9.38
C LEU A 379 17.30 -11.82 8.75
N THR A 380 18.24 -12.29 9.57
CA THR A 380 19.36 -13.13 9.12
C THR A 380 18.89 -14.53 8.72
N ALA A 381 17.94 -15.09 9.48
CA ALA A 381 17.36 -16.40 9.19
C ALA A 381 16.58 -16.36 7.87
N ARG A 382 16.94 -17.26 6.96
CA ARG A 382 16.42 -17.36 5.60
C ARG A 382 16.10 -18.81 5.25
N LYS A 383 15.14 -19.00 4.35
CA LYS A 383 14.77 -20.31 3.81
C LYS A 383 14.82 -20.26 2.29
N THR A 384 15.19 -21.36 1.65
CA THR A 384 15.16 -21.48 0.20
C THR A 384 14.04 -22.40 -0.24
N PHE A 385 13.45 -22.10 -1.40
CA PHE A 385 12.37 -22.88 -1.99
C PHE A 385 12.57 -23.01 -3.50
N CYS A 386 12.38 -24.22 -4.03
CA CYS A 386 12.15 -24.45 -5.45
C CYS A 386 10.65 -24.36 -5.72
N LEU A 387 10.26 -23.52 -6.67
CA LEU A 387 8.87 -23.28 -7.06
C LEU A 387 8.34 -24.34 -8.03
N LYS A 388 9.23 -25.12 -8.65
CA LYS A 388 8.85 -26.26 -9.50
C LYS A 388 9.03 -27.60 -8.77
N PRO A 389 8.29 -28.65 -9.22
CA PRO A 389 8.40 -29.99 -8.65
C PRO A 389 9.81 -30.54 -8.68
#